data_AF-B7ZQG3-F1
#
_entry.id   AF-B7ZQG3-F1
#
_cell.length_a   1.000
_cell.length_b   1.000
_cell.length_c   1.000
_cell.angle_alpha   90.00
_cell.angle_beta   90.00
_cell.angle_gamma   90.00
#
_symmetry.space_group_name_H-M   'P 1'
#
loop_
_entity.id
_entity.type
_entity.pdbx_description
1 polymer ?
#
loop_
_entity_poly.entity_id
_entity_poly.type
_entity_poly.pdbx_seq_one_letter_code
_entity_poly.pdbx_strand_id
1 'polypeptide(L)'
;MLRVSTIFIVCALALHPLYVYGDDGKGGCAPNQVWNSCGTACPLNCQNFRNPPDVCILSCQRGCFCKEPYIFQNGDSGPCVLPSQCPPSQVESCAPNQVWNSCGTACPLNCQNFRNPPDVCILSCQRGCFCKEPYIFQNGTSGPCVLPSQCPPSQVESCAPNQVWNSCGTACPLNCQNFRNPPAACILSCQRGCFCKQPYIFQNGTSGPCVLPSQCPPSQEQRCPLNQFWESCGYACPLNCQNFRNPPKICPTVCRTGCSCKGPHIFLRGKSGLCVLPKQCPPSKI
;
A
#
# COMPACT_ATOMS: atom_id res chain seq x y z
N MET A 1 -11.81 110.17 -7.71
CA MET A 1 -11.96 108.73 -8.01
C MET A 1 -10.65 108.06 -7.61
N LEU A 2 -10.53 106.98 -6.84
CA LEU A 2 -11.41 106.08 -6.10
C LEU A 2 -10.49 105.44 -5.03
N ARG A 3 -10.97 105.17 -3.81
CA ARG A 3 -10.13 104.97 -2.61
C ARG A 3 -9.16 103.77 -2.67
N VAL A 4 -7.92 104.03 -2.24
CA VAL A 4 -6.93 103.07 -1.71
C VAL A 4 -7.32 102.70 -0.28
N SER A 5 -7.20 101.42 0.12
CA SER A 5 -6.90 101.05 1.51
C SER A 5 -6.27 99.66 1.59
N THR A 6 -5.01 99.69 1.99
CA THR A 6 -4.11 98.64 2.47
C THR A 6 -4.66 97.90 3.69
N ILE A 7 -4.53 96.56 3.75
CA ILE A 7 -4.51 95.83 5.04
C ILE A 7 -3.42 94.75 5.07
N PHE A 8 -2.49 95.04 5.98
CA PHE A 8 -1.38 94.35 6.63
C PHE A 8 -1.33 92.81 6.70
N ILE A 9 -0.10 92.32 6.54
CA ILE A 9 0.43 91.00 6.90
C ILE A 9 0.49 90.86 8.43
N VAL A 10 -0.02 89.76 8.99
CA VAL A 10 0.50 89.18 10.25
C VAL A 10 0.51 87.65 10.15
N CYS A 11 1.69 87.08 10.38
CA CYS A 11 1.98 85.66 10.51
C CYS A 11 1.69 85.23 11.96
N ALA A 12 0.96 84.14 12.19
CA ALA A 12 0.90 83.48 13.50
C ALA A 12 0.66 81.98 13.36
N LEU A 13 1.68 81.20 13.73
CA LEU A 13 1.65 79.74 13.89
C LEU A 13 0.65 79.37 15.01
N ALA A 14 -0.37 78.57 14.69
CA ALA A 14 -1.17 77.86 15.67
C ALA A 14 -0.96 76.36 15.49
N LEU A 15 -0.20 75.79 16.41
CA LEU A 15 -0.01 74.36 16.59
C LEU A 15 -1.20 73.79 17.39
N HIS A 16 -1.67 72.61 16.96
CA HIS A 16 -2.52 71.60 17.65
C HIS A 16 -4.01 71.58 17.29
N PRO A 17 -4.67 70.39 17.23
CA PRO A 17 -4.17 69.01 17.26
C PRO A 17 -4.35 68.29 15.90
N LEU A 18 -3.54 67.26 15.64
CA LEU A 18 -3.98 66.17 14.77
C LEU A 18 -5.27 65.63 15.39
N TYR A 19 -6.41 65.94 14.79
CA TYR A 19 -7.64 65.23 15.06
C TYR A 19 -7.41 63.82 14.53
N VAL A 20 -6.81 62.97 15.36
CA VAL A 20 -6.98 61.54 15.24
C VAL A 20 -8.48 61.37 15.42
N TYR A 21 -9.20 61.17 14.32
CA TYR A 21 -10.50 60.53 14.39
C TYR A 21 -10.23 59.15 14.97
N GLY A 22 -10.26 59.05 16.30
CA GLY A 22 -10.62 57.83 16.97
C GLY A 22 -12.06 57.57 16.56
N ASP A 23 -12.23 56.76 15.52
CA ASP A 23 -13.53 56.25 15.13
C ASP A 23 -13.94 55.16 16.12
N ASP A 24 -14.28 55.60 17.34
CA ASP A 24 -15.04 54.81 18.28
C ASP A 24 -16.52 55.24 18.18
N GLY A 25 -17.21 54.60 17.25
CA GLY A 25 -18.52 54.03 17.56
C GLY A 25 -19.73 54.96 17.46
N LYS A 26 -20.22 55.16 16.23
CA LYS A 26 -21.67 55.15 15.95
C LYS A 26 -22.00 54.28 14.73
N GLY A 27 -21.59 53.02 14.79
CA GLY A 27 -22.05 51.93 13.93
C GLY A 27 -22.20 50.67 14.78
N GLY A 28 -23.36 50.51 15.43
CA GLY A 28 -23.62 49.30 16.24
C GLY A 28 -23.59 48.04 15.37
N CYS A 29 -23.23 46.91 15.97
CA CYS A 29 -23.32 45.63 15.28
C CYS A 29 -24.74 45.35 14.77
N ALA A 30 -24.83 44.56 13.69
CA ALA A 30 -26.12 44.20 13.12
C ALA A 30 -26.99 43.40 14.12
N PRO A 31 -28.30 43.25 13.88
CA PRO A 31 -29.15 42.40 14.73
C PRO A 31 -28.55 41.01 14.94
N ASN A 32 -28.67 40.49 16.16
CA ASN A 32 -28.10 39.21 16.61
C ASN A 32 -26.55 39.14 16.59
N GLN A 33 -25.87 40.29 16.47
CA GLN A 33 -24.42 40.37 16.62
C GLN A 33 -23.99 41.13 17.88
N VAL A 34 -22.79 40.82 18.35
CA VAL A 34 -22.11 41.47 19.47
C VAL A 34 -20.71 41.90 19.05
N TRP A 35 -20.31 43.10 19.45
CA TRP A 35 -18.95 43.57 19.25
C TRP A 35 -18.00 42.82 20.17
N ASN A 36 -16.90 42.31 19.61
CA ASN A 36 -15.83 41.69 20.38
C ASN A 36 -14.47 42.24 19.92
N SER A 37 -13.67 42.71 20.87
CA SER A 37 -12.30 43.16 20.65
C SER A 37 -11.30 42.01 20.47
N CYS A 38 -11.72 40.79 20.78
CA CYS A 38 -10.99 39.54 20.52
C CYS A 38 -11.99 38.39 20.30
N GLY A 39 -12.59 38.35 19.12
CA GLY A 39 -13.42 37.22 18.68
C GLY A 39 -12.60 36.10 18.05
N THR A 40 -13.27 34.96 17.85
CA THR A 40 -12.69 33.77 17.21
C THR A 40 -12.29 34.05 15.75
N ALA A 41 -11.19 33.47 15.30
CA ALA A 41 -10.81 33.46 13.88
C ALA A 41 -11.59 32.44 13.04
N CYS A 42 -12.40 31.59 13.68
CA CYS A 42 -13.17 30.54 13.04
C CYS A 42 -14.63 30.61 13.47
N PRO A 43 -15.37 31.64 13.05
CA PRO A 43 -16.77 31.75 13.41
C PRO A 43 -17.60 30.64 12.75
N LEU A 44 -18.68 30.23 13.42
CA LEU A 44 -19.61 29.27 12.86
C LEU A 44 -20.52 29.94 11.84
N ASN A 45 -20.83 29.21 10.78
CA ASN A 45 -21.69 29.63 9.69
C ASN A 45 -22.49 28.46 9.11
N CYS A 46 -23.43 28.74 8.21
CA CYS A 46 -24.28 27.70 7.63
C CYS A 46 -23.53 26.56 6.91
N GLN A 47 -22.26 26.75 6.54
CA GLN A 47 -21.44 25.73 5.86
C GLN A 47 -20.67 24.85 6.85
N ASN A 48 -20.32 25.35 8.03
CA ASN A 48 -19.43 24.67 8.98
C ASN A 48 -20.07 24.36 10.34
N PHE A 49 -21.24 24.88 10.69
CA PHE A 49 -21.79 24.71 12.06
C PHE A 49 -22.06 23.25 12.46
N ARG A 50 -22.32 22.37 11.48
CA ARG A 50 -22.50 20.92 11.71
C ARG A 50 -21.17 20.17 11.85
N ASN A 51 -20.11 20.70 11.25
CA ASN A 51 -18.76 20.16 11.35
C ASN A 51 -17.75 21.32 11.51
N PRO A 52 -17.67 21.89 12.72
CA PRO A 52 -16.78 23.01 12.99
C PRO A 52 -15.32 22.66 12.67
N PRO A 53 -14.47 23.64 12.33
CA PRO A 53 -13.05 23.40 12.12
C PRO A 53 -12.39 22.83 13.39
N ASP A 54 -11.77 21.64 13.29
CA ASP A 54 -11.06 21.00 14.41
C ASP A 54 -9.83 21.80 14.88
N VAL A 55 -9.22 22.55 13.94
CA VAL A 55 -8.06 23.40 14.20
C VAL A 55 -8.47 24.85 13.91
N CYS A 56 -8.41 25.68 14.94
CA CYS A 56 -8.60 27.12 14.80
C CYS A 56 -7.34 27.88 15.22
N ILE A 57 -6.94 28.86 14.41
CA ILE A 57 -5.84 29.75 14.75
C ILE A 57 -6.28 30.66 15.89
N LEU A 58 -5.50 30.71 16.97
CA LEU A 58 -5.76 31.55 18.15
C LEU A 58 -5.38 33.02 17.89
N SER A 59 -5.89 33.61 16.81
CA SER A 59 -5.74 35.03 16.50
C SER A 59 -7.01 35.80 16.92
N CYS A 60 -6.83 36.89 17.67
CA CYS A 60 -7.95 37.77 18.02
C CYS A 60 -8.45 38.50 16.77
N GLN A 61 -9.67 38.18 16.34
CA GLN A 61 -10.35 38.96 15.29
C GLN A 61 -11.22 40.04 15.94
N ARG A 62 -10.95 41.31 15.63
CA ARG A 62 -11.77 42.45 16.09
C ARG A 62 -12.96 42.63 15.17
N GLY A 63 -14.17 42.71 15.71
CA GLY A 63 -15.36 42.94 14.90
C GLY A 63 -16.68 42.54 15.57
N CYS A 64 -17.72 42.47 14.77
CA CYS A 64 -19.05 42.00 15.17
C CYS A 64 -19.19 40.50 14.89
N PHE A 65 -19.57 39.73 15.90
CA PHE A 65 -19.75 38.27 15.84
C PHE A 65 -21.18 37.90 16.19
N CYS A 66 -21.68 36.78 15.67
CA CYS A 66 -23.01 36.29 16.03
C CYS A 66 -23.10 35.93 17.51
N LYS A 67 -24.17 36.36 18.18
CA LYS A 67 -24.51 35.92 19.54
C LYS A 67 -24.99 34.47 19.51
N GLU A 68 -24.75 33.69 20.55
CA GLU A 68 -25.38 32.37 20.68
C GLU A 68 -26.92 32.50 20.77
N PRO A 69 -27.70 31.62 20.11
CA PRO A 69 -27.31 30.45 19.30
C PRO A 69 -27.20 30.74 17.77
N TYR A 70 -27.01 32.00 17.38
CA TYR A 70 -26.95 32.42 15.98
C TYR A 70 -25.57 32.18 15.35
N ILE A 71 -25.56 31.93 14.04
CA ILE A 71 -24.35 31.70 13.24
C ILE A 71 -24.41 32.56 11.98
N PHE A 72 -23.26 32.80 11.31
CA PHE A 72 -23.26 33.58 10.08
C PHE A 72 -24.00 32.83 8.97
N GLN A 73 -24.82 33.55 8.21
CA GLN A 73 -25.53 32.96 7.08
C GLN A 73 -24.55 32.49 5.99
N ASN A 74 -23.50 33.27 5.72
CA ASN A 74 -22.50 32.99 4.69
C ASN A 74 -21.10 33.40 5.17
N GLY A 75 -20.12 32.51 5.10
CA GLY A 75 -18.73 32.83 5.47
C GLY A 75 -18.59 33.34 6.91
N ASP A 76 -17.75 34.35 7.11
CA ASP A 76 -17.31 34.79 8.44
C ASP A 76 -17.83 36.18 8.83
N SER A 77 -18.77 36.74 8.06
CA SER A 77 -19.37 38.07 8.32
C SER A 77 -20.77 38.18 7.72
N GLY A 78 -21.48 39.27 8.03
CA GLY A 78 -22.83 39.50 7.51
C GLY A 78 -23.94 38.97 8.42
N PRO A 79 -25.17 38.74 7.91
CA PRO A 79 -26.33 38.44 8.75
C PRO A 79 -26.16 37.17 9.60
N CYS A 80 -26.66 37.23 10.83
CA CYS A 80 -26.69 36.10 11.75
C CYS A 80 -28.08 35.46 11.76
N VAL A 81 -28.13 34.15 11.53
CA VAL A 81 -29.36 33.35 11.44
C VAL A 81 -29.30 32.19 12.42
N LEU A 82 -30.46 31.62 12.74
CA LEU A 82 -30.49 30.35 13.48
C LEU A 82 -30.02 29.21 12.56
N PRO A 83 -29.37 28.16 13.09
CA PRO A 83 -28.98 26.98 12.31
C PRO A 83 -30.14 26.35 11.50
N SER A 84 -31.36 26.42 12.02
CA SER A 84 -32.58 25.93 11.35
C SER A 84 -33.02 26.77 10.13
N GLN A 85 -32.50 27.99 9.99
CA GLN A 85 -32.78 28.92 8.90
C GLN A 85 -31.70 28.91 7.81
N CYS A 86 -30.68 28.08 7.97
CA CYS A 86 -29.69 27.88 6.93
C CYS A 86 -30.36 27.30 5.68
N PRO A 87 -29.97 27.77 4.47
CA PRO A 87 -30.44 27.14 3.25
C PRO A 87 -30.10 25.64 3.31
N PRO A 88 -30.99 24.74 2.85
CA PRO A 88 -30.69 23.32 2.80
C PRO A 88 -29.37 23.14 2.07
N SER A 89 -28.37 22.67 2.80
CA SER A 89 -27.03 22.52 2.27
C SER A 89 -27.10 21.61 1.07
N GLN A 90 -26.68 22.09 -0.10
CA GLN A 90 -26.45 21.30 -1.31
C GLN A 90 -25.42 20.16 -1.08
N VAL A 91 -24.85 20.09 0.13
CA VAL A 91 -23.84 19.16 0.62
C VAL A 91 -24.45 17.89 1.26
N GLU A 92 -25.76 17.82 1.51
CA GLU A 92 -26.34 16.72 2.32
C GLU A 92 -27.16 15.68 1.55
N SER A 93 -27.22 15.73 0.21
CA SER A 93 -27.88 14.67 -0.56
C SER A 93 -26.85 13.67 -1.09
N CYS A 94 -26.39 12.79 -0.21
CA CYS A 94 -25.67 11.61 -0.67
C CYS A 94 -26.63 10.63 -1.37
N ALA A 95 -26.11 9.84 -2.30
CA ALA A 95 -26.92 8.84 -2.98
C ALA A 95 -27.44 7.78 -1.97
N PRO A 96 -28.45 6.97 -2.34
CA PRO A 96 -28.89 5.86 -1.48
C PRO A 96 -27.72 4.99 -1.02
N ASN A 97 -27.78 4.54 0.24
CA ASN A 97 -26.73 3.77 0.92
C ASN A 97 -25.40 4.51 1.13
N GLN A 98 -25.37 5.83 0.98
CA GLN A 98 -24.21 6.66 1.31
C GLN A 98 -24.47 7.58 2.50
N VAL A 99 -23.39 7.96 3.17
CA VAL A 99 -23.36 8.94 4.26
C VAL A 99 -22.29 9.97 3.98
N TRP A 100 -22.60 11.24 4.24
CA TRP A 100 -21.62 12.31 4.15
C TRP A 100 -20.62 12.16 5.29
N ASN A 101 -19.34 12.27 4.98
CA ASN A 101 -18.26 12.31 5.96
C ASN A 101 -17.30 13.45 5.63
N SER A 102 -17.05 14.33 6.61
CA SER A 102 -16.09 15.43 6.55
C SER A 102 -14.63 14.97 6.65
N CYS A 103 -14.40 13.74 7.13
CA CYS A 103 -13.12 13.05 7.15
C CYS A 103 -13.35 11.53 6.96
N GLY A 104 -13.67 11.13 5.72
CA GLY A 104 -13.75 9.74 5.34
C GLY A 104 -12.39 9.13 4.99
N THR A 105 -12.36 7.80 4.87
CA THR A 105 -11.16 7.03 4.51
C THR A 105 -10.67 7.36 3.10
N ALA A 106 -9.34 7.44 2.92
CA ALA A 106 -8.72 7.53 1.60
C ALA A 106 -8.74 6.21 0.81
N CYS A 107 -9.07 5.10 1.47
CA CYS A 107 -9.06 3.76 0.89
C CYS A 107 -10.43 3.10 1.06
N PRO A 108 -11.49 3.64 0.46
CA PRO A 108 -12.81 3.03 0.59
C PRO A 108 -12.83 1.65 -0.10
N LEU A 109 -13.62 0.75 0.47
CA LEU A 109 -13.83 -0.58 -0.11
C LEU A 109 -14.70 -0.49 -1.37
N ASN A 110 -14.39 -1.34 -2.33
CA ASN A 110 -15.12 -1.49 -3.58
C ASN A 110 -15.10 -2.94 -4.07
N CYS A 111 -15.84 -3.25 -5.14
CA CYS A 111 -15.92 -4.61 -5.67
C CYS A 111 -14.57 -5.24 -6.06
N GLN A 112 -13.52 -4.45 -6.31
CA GLN A 112 -12.20 -4.95 -6.69
C GLN A 112 -11.31 -5.26 -5.47
N ASN A 113 -11.51 -4.56 -4.35
CA ASN A 113 -10.62 -4.64 -3.18
C ASN A 113 -11.30 -5.13 -1.89
N PHE A 114 -12.63 -5.28 -1.82
CA PHE A 114 -13.29 -5.61 -0.54
C PHE A 114 -12.87 -6.96 0.03
N ARG A 115 -12.52 -7.93 -0.84
CA ARG A 115 -12.00 -9.24 -0.42
C ARG A 115 -10.55 -9.16 0.07
N ASN A 116 -9.79 -8.20 -0.46
CA ASN A 116 -8.39 -7.98 -0.15
C ASN A 116 -8.11 -6.47 -0.01
N PRO A 117 -8.55 -5.88 1.11
CA PRO A 117 -8.38 -4.46 1.34
C PRO A 117 -6.90 -4.06 1.28
N PRO A 118 -6.57 -2.82 0.92
CA PRO A 118 -5.19 -2.34 0.95
C PRO A 118 -4.61 -2.44 2.37
N ASP A 119 -3.49 -3.15 2.54
CA ASP A 119 -2.81 -3.29 3.84
C ASP A 119 -2.27 -1.96 4.37
N VAL A 120 -1.91 -1.06 3.45
CA VAL A 120 -1.44 0.30 3.76
C VAL A 120 -2.46 1.28 3.21
N CYS A 121 -3.07 2.05 4.12
CA CYS A 121 -3.91 3.18 3.76
C CYS A 121 -3.29 4.48 4.25
N ILE A 122 -3.25 5.48 3.37
CA ILE A 122 -2.80 6.82 3.75
C ILE A 122 -3.84 7.45 4.69
N LEU A 123 -3.38 7.98 5.83
CA LEU A 123 -4.22 8.67 6.80
C LEU A 123 -4.49 10.11 6.34
N SER A 124 -5.23 10.26 5.24
CA SER A 124 -5.70 11.55 4.75
C SER A 124 -7.23 11.62 4.78
N CYS A 125 -7.76 12.68 5.36
CA CYS A 125 -9.21 12.93 5.41
C CYS A 125 -9.74 13.22 4.01
N GLN A 126 -10.58 12.33 3.48
CA GLN A 126 -11.31 12.56 2.24
C GLN A 126 -12.71 13.09 2.57
N ARG A 127 -13.05 14.29 2.09
CA ARG A 127 -14.40 14.85 2.24
C ARG A 127 -15.31 14.34 1.14
N GLY A 128 -16.49 13.84 1.49
CA GLY A 128 -17.45 13.36 0.50
C GLY A 128 -18.51 12.41 1.04
N CYS A 129 -19.24 11.79 0.12
CA CYS A 129 -20.19 10.72 0.43
C CYS A 129 -19.49 9.35 0.36
N PHE A 130 -19.63 8.55 1.41
CA PHE A 130 -19.05 7.21 1.53
C PHE A 130 -20.14 6.16 1.72
N CYS A 131 -19.89 4.92 1.31
CA CYS A 131 -20.85 3.84 1.52
C CYS A 131 -21.05 3.56 3.01
N LYS A 132 -22.32 3.43 3.44
CA LYS A 132 -22.67 2.95 4.78
C LYS A 132 -22.34 1.47 4.89
N GLU A 133 -21.96 0.97 6.05
CA GLU A 133 -21.87 -0.48 6.28
C GLU A 133 -23.25 -1.14 6.10
N PRO A 134 -23.35 -2.33 5.48
CA PRO A 134 -22.27 -3.17 4.93
C PRO A 134 -22.00 -2.94 3.41
N TYR A 135 -22.38 -1.80 2.85
CA TYR A 135 -22.24 -1.48 1.43
C TYR A 135 -20.81 -1.02 1.09
N ILE A 136 -20.41 -1.27 -0.16
CA ILE A 136 -19.12 -0.89 -0.74
C ILE A 136 -19.32 -0.22 -2.10
N PHE A 137 -18.34 0.54 -2.59
CA PHE A 137 -18.47 1.15 -3.91
C PHE A 137 -18.50 0.07 -4.99
N GLN A 138 -19.40 0.22 -5.98
CA GLN A 138 -19.41 -0.71 -7.10
C GLN A 138 -18.07 -0.64 -7.88
N ASN A 139 -17.53 0.56 -8.07
CA ASN A 139 -16.28 0.81 -8.79
C ASN A 139 -15.47 1.93 -8.13
N GLY A 140 -14.14 1.76 -8.05
CA GLY A 140 -13.25 2.84 -7.60
C GLY A 140 -13.56 3.36 -6.20
N THR A 141 -13.59 4.68 -6.03
CA THR A 141 -13.75 5.36 -4.73
C THR A 141 -15.02 6.23 -4.63
N SER A 142 -15.91 6.15 -5.62
CA SER A 142 -17.13 6.97 -5.68
C SER A 142 -18.20 6.28 -6.54
N GLY A 143 -19.43 6.80 -6.54
CA GLY A 143 -20.54 6.23 -7.30
C GLY A 143 -21.41 5.29 -6.47
N PRO A 144 -22.23 4.43 -7.09
CA PRO A 144 -23.24 3.66 -6.38
C PRO A 144 -22.64 2.69 -5.36
N CYS A 145 -23.31 2.56 -4.22
CA CYS A 145 -22.97 1.63 -3.17
C CYS A 145 -23.82 0.37 -3.28
N VAL A 146 -23.16 -0.79 -3.31
CA VAL A 146 -23.77 -2.11 -3.51
C VAL A 146 -23.35 -3.04 -2.38
N LEU A 147 -24.10 -4.12 -2.17
CA LEU A 147 -23.66 -5.19 -1.27
C LEU A 147 -22.52 -5.97 -1.93
N PRO A 148 -21.56 -6.51 -1.14
CA PRO A 148 -20.50 -7.37 -1.68
C PRO A 148 -20.99 -8.54 -2.55
N SER A 149 -22.17 -9.09 -2.26
CA SER A 149 -22.82 -10.16 -3.03
C SER A 149 -23.32 -9.72 -4.41
N GLN A 150 -23.45 -8.41 -4.65
CA GLN A 150 -23.90 -7.82 -5.91
C GLN A 150 -22.73 -7.39 -6.79
N CYS A 151 -21.49 -7.60 -6.35
CA CYS A 151 -20.32 -7.33 -7.17
C CYS A 151 -20.30 -8.26 -8.39
N PRO A 152 -19.88 -7.76 -9.56
CA PRO A 152 -19.66 -8.61 -10.72
C PRO A 152 -18.66 -9.71 -10.35
N PRO A 153 -18.83 -10.95 -10.83
CA PRO A 153 -17.87 -12.02 -10.60
C PRO A 153 -16.50 -11.52 -11.04
N SER A 154 -15.59 -11.42 -10.08
CA SER A 154 -14.24 -10.92 -10.31
C SER A 154 -13.57 -11.79 -11.36
N GLN A 155 -13.22 -11.20 -12.50
CA GLN A 155 -12.39 -11.81 -13.56
C GLN A 155 -11.03 -12.30 -13.01
N VAL A 156 -10.68 -11.87 -11.79
CA VAL A 156 -9.46 -12.18 -11.03
C VAL A 156 -9.52 -13.54 -10.31
N GLU A 157 -10.69 -14.18 -10.18
CA GLU A 157 -10.84 -15.40 -9.35
C GLU A 157 -10.81 -16.73 -10.11
N SER A 158 -10.56 -16.73 -11.42
CA SER A 158 -10.36 -18.00 -12.14
C SER A 158 -8.88 -18.39 -12.13
N CYS A 159 -8.44 -18.92 -10.98
CA CYS A 159 -7.16 -19.63 -10.95
C CYS A 159 -7.26 -20.94 -11.73
N ALA A 160 -6.15 -21.38 -12.30
CA ALA A 160 -6.11 -22.66 -13.01
C ALA A 160 -6.43 -23.83 -12.06
N PRO A 161 -6.76 -25.02 -12.59
CA PRO A 161 -6.95 -26.20 -11.74
C PRO A 161 -5.78 -26.41 -10.77
N ASN A 162 -6.09 -26.83 -9.55
CA ASN A 162 -5.15 -27.01 -8.43
C ASN A 162 -4.46 -25.72 -7.94
N GLN A 163 -4.95 -24.55 -8.32
CA GLN A 163 -4.49 -23.26 -7.78
C GLN A 163 -5.56 -22.58 -6.92
N VAL A 164 -5.11 -21.74 -6.00
CA VAL A 164 -5.93 -20.89 -5.14
C VAL A 164 -5.41 -19.46 -5.24
N TRP A 165 -6.31 -18.51 -5.35
CA TRP A 165 -5.95 -17.09 -5.30
C TRP A 165 -5.50 -16.74 -3.89
N ASN A 166 -4.38 -16.03 -3.79
CA ASN A 166 -3.92 -15.45 -2.55
C ASN A 166 -3.49 -13.99 -2.80
N SER A 167 -4.01 -13.07 -1.98
CA SER A 167 -3.58 -11.68 -1.96
C SER A 167 -2.22 -11.48 -1.30
N CYS A 168 -1.79 -12.46 -0.51
CA CYS A 168 -0.51 -12.48 0.15
C CYS A 168 0.09 -13.88 0.16
N GLY A 169 0.46 -14.36 -1.02
CA GLY A 169 1.21 -15.60 -1.16
C GLY A 169 2.70 -15.45 -0.89
N THR A 170 3.37 -16.59 -0.71
CA THR A 170 4.81 -16.66 -0.50
C THR A 170 5.58 -16.17 -1.73
N ALA A 171 6.68 -15.45 -1.51
CA ALA A 171 7.63 -15.09 -2.56
C ALA A 171 8.50 -16.28 -3.03
N CYS A 172 8.50 -17.38 -2.28
CA CYS A 172 9.31 -18.57 -2.57
C CYS A 172 8.42 -19.81 -2.69
N PRO A 173 7.56 -19.88 -3.73
CA PRO A 173 6.72 -21.06 -3.91
C PRO A 173 7.59 -22.29 -4.27
N LEU A 174 7.12 -23.46 -3.85
CA LEU A 174 7.76 -24.72 -4.20
C LEU A 174 7.49 -25.06 -5.66
N ASN A 175 8.49 -25.64 -6.31
CA ASN A 175 8.43 -26.13 -7.68
C ASN A 175 9.26 -27.42 -7.84
N CYS A 176 9.20 -28.03 -9.02
CA CYS A 176 9.92 -29.28 -9.29
C CYS A 176 11.45 -29.21 -9.09
N GLN A 177 12.04 -28.03 -9.11
CA GLN A 177 13.49 -27.82 -8.95
C GLN A 177 13.90 -27.70 -7.47
N ASN A 178 13.03 -27.12 -6.63
CA ASN A 178 13.38 -26.79 -5.24
C ASN A 178 12.59 -27.57 -4.18
N PHE A 179 11.53 -28.31 -4.51
CA PHE A 179 10.69 -28.94 -3.48
C PHE A 179 11.43 -29.96 -2.60
N ARG A 180 12.49 -30.59 -3.12
CA ARG A 180 13.35 -31.53 -2.38
C ARG A 180 14.35 -30.83 -1.46
N ASN A 181 14.77 -29.62 -1.83
CA ASN A 181 15.66 -28.78 -1.05
C ASN A 181 15.14 -27.33 -1.08
N PRO A 182 14.06 -27.04 -0.32
CA PRO A 182 13.46 -25.72 -0.31
C PRO A 182 14.46 -24.65 0.12
N PRO A 183 14.34 -23.40 -0.37
CA PRO A 183 15.18 -22.30 0.08
C PRO A 183 15.11 -22.16 1.60
N ALA A 184 16.27 -22.21 2.28
CA ALA A 184 16.34 -22.07 3.73
C ALA A 184 15.90 -20.68 4.23
N ALA A 185 16.04 -19.67 3.37
CA ALA A 185 15.58 -18.32 3.62
C ALA A 185 14.64 -17.88 2.50
N CYS A 186 13.58 -17.18 2.86
CA CYS A 186 12.66 -16.55 1.92
C CYS A 186 12.44 -15.09 2.29
N ILE A 187 12.40 -14.22 1.29
CA ILE A 187 12.01 -12.83 1.50
C ILE A 187 10.54 -12.77 1.92
N LEU A 188 10.24 -12.06 3.01
CA LEU A 188 8.87 -11.83 3.48
C LEU A 188 8.22 -10.73 2.64
N SER A 189 7.95 -11.06 1.39
CA SER A 189 7.27 -10.18 0.44
C SER A 189 5.96 -10.81 -0.01
N CYS A 190 4.89 -10.01 0.06
CA CYS A 190 3.53 -10.39 -0.24
C CYS A 190 3.33 -10.50 -1.76
N GLN A 191 3.27 -11.72 -2.31
CA GLN A 191 3.03 -11.93 -3.74
C GLN A 191 1.55 -12.14 -4.00
N ARG A 192 0.94 -11.26 -4.80
CA ARG A 192 -0.47 -11.37 -5.22
C ARG A 192 -0.58 -12.29 -6.43
N GLY A 193 -1.47 -13.27 -6.40
CA GLY A 193 -1.68 -14.16 -7.54
C GLY A 193 -2.32 -15.50 -7.20
N CYS A 194 -2.30 -16.41 -8.18
CA CYS A 194 -2.70 -17.79 -8.00
C CYS A 194 -1.50 -18.66 -7.58
N PHE A 195 -1.66 -19.41 -6.49
CA PHE A 195 -0.63 -20.30 -5.93
C PHE A 195 -1.12 -21.75 -5.93
N CYS A 196 -0.23 -22.72 -6.00
CA CYS A 196 -0.62 -24.13 -5.93
C CYS A 196 -1.23 -24.48 -4.57
N LYS A 197 -2.37 -25.18 -4.60
CA LYS A 197 -2.98 -25.78 -3.40
C LYS A 197 -2.07 -26.90 -2.89
N GLN A 198 -1.97 -27.12 -1.58
CA GLN A 198 -1.31 -28.32 -1.07
C GLN A 198 -2.09 -29.58 -1.52
N PRO A 199 -1.42 -30.67 -1.93
CA PRO A 199 0.03 -30.92 -1.95
C PRO A 199 0.73 -30.60 -3.29
N TYR A 200 0.12 -29.82 -4.17
CA TYR A 200 0.66 -29.47 -5.49
C TYR A 200 1.75 -28.40 -5.41
N ILE A 201 2.67 -28.44 -6.38
CA ILE A 201 3.78 -27.49 -6.54
C ILE A 201 3.85 -27.01 -7.99
N PHE A 202 4.51 -25.87 -8.26
CA PHE A 202 4.65 -25.40 -9.63
C PHE A 202 5.52 -26.36 -10.45
N GLN A 203 5.10 -26.65 -11.68
CA GLN A 203 5.91 -27.47 -12.56
C GLN A 203 7.26 -26.80 -12.85
N ASN A 204 7.26 -25.49 -13.09
CA ASN A 204 8.46 -24.70 -13.38
C ASN A 204 8.36 -23.31 -12.71
N GLY A 205 9.48 -22.81 -12.17
CA GLY A 205 9.55 -21.44 -11.66
C GLY A 205 8.54 -21.12 -10.55
N THR A 206 7.84 -19.99 -10.66
CA THR A 206 6.92 -19.47 -9.65
C THR A 206 5.47 -19.30 -10.14
N SER A 207 5.16 -19.75 -11.36
CA SER A 207 3.85 -19.61 -11.98
C SER A 207 3.59 -20.74 -12.99
N GLY A 208 2.36 -20.84 -13.51
CA GLY A 208 1.97 -21.88 -14.46
C GLY A 208 1.38 -23.13 -13.79
N PRO A 209 1.37 -24.29 -14.48
CA PRO A 209 0.65 -25.48 -14.02
C PRO A 209 1.14 -25.99 -12.66
N CYS A 210 0.18 -26.42 -11.84
CA CYS A 210 0.44 -27.07 -10.56
C CYS A 210 0.33 -28.59 -10.71
N VAL A 211 1.40 -29.30 -10.33
CA VAL A 211 1.54 -30.75 -10.46
C VAL A 211 1.86 -31.38 -9.11
N LEU A 212 1.62 -32.68 -8.97
CA LEU A 212 2.12 -33.41 -7.81
C LEU A 212 3.63 -33.57 -7.89
N PRO A 213 4.37 -33.62 -6.76
CA PRO A 213 5.82 -33.85 -6.76
C PRO A 213 6.25 -35.12 -7.50
N SER A 214 5.40 -36.16 -7.55
CA SER A 214 5.63 -37.39 -8.29
C SER A 214 5.57 -37.23 -9.82
N GLN A 215 4.97 -36.14 -10.31
CA GLN A 215 4.83 -35.82 -11.73
C GLN A 215 5.93 -34.87 -12.22
N CYS A 216 6.88 -34.51 -11.35
CA CYS A 216 8.02 -33.70 -11.75
C CYS A 216 8.94 -34.46 -12.72
N PRO A 217 9.53 -33.77 -13.70
CA PRO A 217 10.55 -34.37 -14.55
C PRO A 217 11.71 -34.86 -13.67
N PRO A 218 12.35 -35.99 -14.02
CA PRO A 218 13.48 -36.49 -13.27
C PRO A 218 14.56 -35.41 -13.19
N SER A 219 14.93 -35.05 -11.96
CA SER A 219 16.02 -34.11 -11.68
C SER A 219 17.33 -34.56 -12.34
N GLN A 220 18.31 -33.67 -12.53
CA GLN A 220 19.63 -34.09 -13.01
C GLN A 220 20.31 -35.09 -12.04
N GLU A 221 19.98 -35.06 -10.75
CA GLU A 221 20.34 -36.12 -9.80
C GLU A 221 19.66 -37.46 -10.10
N GLN A 222 18.41 -37.46 -10.59
CA GLN A 222 17.72 -38.67 -11.08
C GLN A 222 18.20 -39.15 -12.46
N ARG A 223 19.00 -38.38 -13.21
CA ARG A 223 19.74 -38.94 -14.35
C ARG A 223 20.86 -39.88 -13.92
N CYS A 224 21.34 -39.73 -12.69
CA CYS A 224 22.40 -40.55 -12.17
C CYS A 224 21.85 -41.85 -11.58
N PRO A 225 22.47 -43.01 -11.90
CA PRO A 225 22.09 -44.29 -11.31
C PRO A 225 22.22 -44.29 -9.77
N LEU A 226 21.69 -45.33 -9.13
CA LEU A 226 21.77 -45.50 -7.67
C LEU A 226 23.21 -45.33 -7.15
N ASN A 227 23.34 -44.67 -5.99
CA ASN A 227 24.63 -44.31 -5.35
C ASN A 227 25.51 -43.34 -6.14
N GLN A 228 24.92 -42.53 -7.03
CA GLN A 228 25.60 -41.46 -7.75
C GLN A 228 24.94 -40.10 -7.52
N PHE A 229 25.71 -39.05 -7.80
CA PHE A 229 25.25 -37.66 -7.87
C PHE A 229 25.82 -36.99 -9.12
N TRP A 230 25.13 -35.98 -9.64
CA TRP A 230 25.59 -35.25 -10.81
C TRP A 230 26.62 -34.19 -10.41
N GLU A 231 27.72 -34.11 -11.14
CA GLU A 231 28.71 -33.03 -11.03
C GLU A 231 28.86 -32.31 -12.36
N SER A 232 28.78 -30.98 -12.35
CA SER A 232 29.11 -30.16 -13.52
C SER A 232 30.61 -30.17 -13.82
N CYS A 233 31.44 -30.38 -12.79
CA CYS A 233 32.90 -30.37 -12.87
C CYS A 233 33.48 -31.35 -11.83
N GLY A 234 33.33 -32.65 -12.10
CA GLY A 234 33.82 -33.74 -11.24
C GLY A 234 35.28 -34.12 -11.47
N TYR A 235 35.79 -35.00 -10.61
CA TYR A 235 37.19 -35.42 -10.65
C TYR A 235 37.54 -36.23 -11.91
N ALA A 236 38.61 -35.84 -12.62
CA ALA A 236 38.99 -36.44 -13.90
C ALA A 236 39.51 -37.89 -13.77
N CYS A 237 39.99 -38.25 -12.59
CA CYS A 237 40.55 -39.57 -12.25
C CYS A 237 39.80 -40.17 -11.06
N PRO A 238 38.50 -40.46 -11.19
CA PRO A 238 37.73 -41.02 -10.09
C PRO A 238 38.33 -42.36 -9.64
N LEU A 239 38.09 -42.71 -8.38
CA LEU A 239 38.46 -44.02 -7.88
C LEU A 239 37.57 -45.10 -8.50
N ASN A 240 38.18 -46.24 -8.80
CA ASN A 240 37.53 -47.44 -9.28
C ASN A 240 38.24 -48.68 -8.71
N CYS A 241 37.69 -49.87 -8.96
CA CYS A 241 38.26 -51.12 -8.43
C CYS A 241 39.70 -51.41 -8.85
N GLN A 242 40.22 -50.78 -9.91
CA GLN A 242 41.59 -50.99 -10.40
C GLN A 242 42.60 -50.04 -9.71
N ASN A 243 42.18 -48.83 -9.36
CA ASN A 243 43.09 -47.79 -8.86
C ASN A 243 42.83 -47.37 -7.39
N PHE A 244 41.76 -47.82 -6.73
CA PHE A 244 41.47 -47.34 -5.37
C PHE A 244 42.54 -47.68 -4.32
N ARG A 245 43.30 -48.78 -4.53
CA ARG A 245 44.42 -49.18 -3.67
C ARG A 245 45.70 -48.39 -3.95
N ASN A 246 45.86 -47.91 -5.18
CA ASN A 246 46.99 -47.06 -5.59
C ASN A 246 46.46 -45.92 -6.47
N PRO A 247 45.87 -44.87 -5.86
CA PRO A 247 45.24 -43.80 -6.60
C PRO A 247 46.24 -43.05 -7.49
N PRO A 248 45.79 -42.51 -8.64
CA PRO A 248 46.66 -41.74 -9.53
C PRO A 248 47.22 -40.51 -8.80
N LYS A 249 48.55 -40.41 -8.71
CA LYS A 249 49.24 -39.24 -8.11
C LYS A 249 49.21 -38.01 -9.01
N ILE A 250 49.17 -38.23 -10.32
CA ILE A 250 49.06 -37.17 -11.33
C ILE A 250 47.72 -37.36 -12.02
N CYS A 251 46.89 -36.31 -11.98
CA CYS A 251 45.57 -36.31 -12.62
C CYS A 251 45.42 -35.04 -13.47
N PRO A 252 44.83 -35.12 -14.68
CA PRO A 252 44.54 -33.94 -15.48
C PRO A 252 43.64 -32.95 -14.74
N THR A 253 43.91 -31.65 -14.91
CA THR A 253 43.12 -30.56 -14.32
C THR A 253 41.78 -30.32 -15.04
N VAL A 254 41.59 -30.92 -16.22
CA VAL A 254 40.32 -30.88 -16.94
C VAL A 254 39.26 -31.69 -16.20
N CYS A 255 38.20 -31.03 -15.74
CA CYS A 255 37.16 -31.73 -14.99
C CYS A 255 36.21 -32.52 -15.90
N ARG A 256 35.61 -33.56 -15.33
CA ARG A 256 34.62 -34.40 -16.00
C ARG A 256 33.23 -33.98 -15.59
N THR A 257 32.43 -33.51 -16.55
CA THR A 257 30.99 -33.34 -16.36
C THR A 257 30.28 -34.70 -16.40
N GLY A 258 29.41 -34.98 -15.43
CA GLY A 258 28.61 -36.21 -15.40
C GLY A 258 28.36 -36.75 -14.00
N CYS A 259 27.87 -37.98 -13.93
CA CYS A 259 27.62 -38.65 -12.66
C CYS A 259 28.91 -39.13 -11.99
N SER A 260 28.99 -38.96 -10.67
CA SER A 260 30.07 -39.40 -9.79
C SER A 260 29.52 -40.23 -8.63
N CYS A 261 30.32 -41.19 -8.15
CA CYS A 261 29.91 -42.05 -7.03
C CYS A 261 29.82 -41.27 -5.72
N LYS A 262 28.71 -41.42 -5.00
CA LYS A 262 28.58 -40.92 -3.62
C LYS A 262 29.53 -41.71 -2.70
N GLY A 263 30.34 -41.02 -1.92
CA GLY A 263 31.19 -41.67 -0.91
C GLY A 263 30.35 -42.53 0.02
N PRO A 264 30.82 -43.74 0.41
CA PRO A 264 32.13 -44.34 0.17
C PRO A 264 32.23 -45.24 -1.09
N HIS A 265 31.33 -45.09 -2.06
CA HIS A 265 31.32 -45.93 -3.27
C HIS A 265 32.34 -45.44 -4.31
N ILE A 266 32.85 -46.39 -5.10
CA ILE A 266 33.79 -46.18 -6.21
C ILE A 266 33.27 -46.85 -7.49
N PHE A 267 33.75 -46.46 -8.67
CA PHE A 267 33.29 -47.10 -9.90
C PHE A 267 33.74 -48.57 -9.96
N LEU A 268 32.86 -49.46 -10.37
CA LEU A 268 33.23 -50.86 -10.59
C LEU A 268 34.34 -50.98 -11.66
N ARG A 269 34.25 -50.18 -12.73
CA ARG A 269 35.24 -50.14 -13.81
C ARG A 269 35.34 -48.74 -14.41
N GLY A 270 36.56 -48.33 -14.78
CA GLY A 270 36.78 -47.10 -15.52
C GLY A 270 36.35 -45.84 -14.76
N LYS A 271 35.62 -44.94 -15.44
CA LYS A 271 35.25 -43.62 -14.91
C LYS A 271 33.73 -43.37 -14.90
N SER A 272 32.89 -44.36 -15.19
CA SER A 272 31.43 -44.22 -15.26
C SER A 272 30.76 -45.58 -15.05
N GLY A 273 29.44 -45.61 -14.88
CA GLY A 273 28.67 -46.84 -14.69
C GLY A 273 28.40 -47.14 -13.23
N LEU A 274 28.35 -48.42 -12.85
CA LEU A 274 27.93 -48.86 -11.52
C LEU A 274 28.92 -48.41 -10.42
N CYS A 275 28.39 -47.91 -9.32
CA CYS A 275 29.16 -47.60 -8.11
C CYS A 275 28.99 -48.71 -7.07
N VAL A 276 30.11 -49.20 -6.55
CA VAL A 276 30.19 -50.31 -5.60
C VAL A 276 31.06 -49.91 -4.40
N LEU A 277 30.89 -50.60 -3.28
CA LEU A 277 31.81 -50.46 -2.15
C LEU A 277 33.17 -51.09 -2.50
N PRO A 278 34.31 -50.59 -1.98
CA PRO A 278 35.63 -51.18 -2.24
C PRO A 278 35.72 -52.68 -1.94
N LYS A 279 34.98 -53.16 -0.93
CA LYS A 279 34.89 -54.59 -0.57
C LYS A 279 34.18 -55.47 -1.61
N GLN A 280 33.43 -54.87 -2.52
CA GLN A 280 32.70 -55.54 -3.60
C GLN A 280 33.49 -55.57 -4.92
N CYS A 281 34.74 -55.07 -4.92
CA CYS A 281 35.59 -55.16 -6.08
C CYS A 281 36.00 -56.62 -6.36
N PRO A 282 36.03 -57.03 -7.64
CA PRO A 282 36.52 -58.36 -8.01
C PRO A 282 38.00 -58.52 -7.59
N PRO A 283 38.44 -59.73 -7.23
CA PRO A 283 39.83 -60.00 -6.88
C PRO A 283 40.73 -59.61 -8.06
N SER A 284 41.82 -58.90 -7.76
CA SER A 284 42.81 -58.50 -8.75
C SER A 284 43.37 -59.74 -9.43
N LYS A 285 43.22 -59.84 -10.77
CA LYS A 285 43.97 -60.83 -11.53
C LYS A 285 45.44 -60.43 -11.44
N ILE A 286 46.23 -61.28 -10.78
CA ILE A 286 47.70 -61.22 -10.72
C ILE A 286 48.24 -61.46 -12.12
#